data_AF-A0A0X3Q2K1-F1
#
_entry.id   AF-A0A0X3Q2K1-F1
#
_cell.length_a   1.000
_cell.length_b   1.000
_cell.length_c   1.000
_cell.angle_alpha   90.00
_cell.angle_beta   90.00
_cell.angle_gamma   90.00
#
_symmetry.space_group_name_H-M   'P 1'
#
loop_
_entity.id
_entity.type
_entity.pdbx_description
1 polymer ?
#
loop_
_entity_poly.entity_id
_entity_poly.type
_entity_poly.pdbx_seq_one_letter_code
_entity_poly.pdbx_strand_id
1 'polypeptide(L)'
;MSSAAQRYLDAFIAADKDGSGTLTREELATVLKENGMSAAKADKLMSKLDLNGDGIITLGEYKVALNISSQPMDAWKSLFESLDKDGGGTVSVDELKAFLRQAGCADMQDTIDSWIEDYDTNNDGQLNYQEFLGFIATLEC
;
A
#
# COMPACT_ATOMS: atom_id res chain seq x y z
N MET A 1 16.87 -7.34 5.72
CA MET A 1 15.81 -8.25 6.23
C MET A 1 14.88 -8.51 5.06
N SER A 2 14.83 -9.72 4.50
CA SER A 2 13.99 -10.01 3.33
C SER A 2 12.53 -10.05 3.77
N SER A 3 11.78 -9.01 3.43
CA SER A 3 10.35 -8.89 3.70
C SER A 3 9.59 -9.98 2.93
N ALA A 4 8.46 -10.44 3.48
CA ALA A 4 7.59 -11.41 2.80
C ALA A 4 7.19 -10.92 1.39
N ALA A 5 6.98 -9.60 1.24
CA ALA A 5 6.70 -8.93 -0.03
C ALA A 5 7.77 -9.18 -1.10
N GLN A 6 9.06 -9.17 -0.74
CA GLN A 6 10.15 -9.40 -1.69
C GLN A 6 10.07 -10.81 -2.30
N ARG A 7 9.78 -11.84 -1.48
CA ARG A 7 9.69 -13.24 -1.97
C ARG A 7 8.53 -13.46 -2.94
N TYR A 8 7.43 -12.74 -2.77
CA TYR A 8 6.30 -12.81 -3.69
C TYR A 8 6.57 -12.04 -4.98
N LEU A 9 7.28 -10.91 -4.90
CA LEU A 9 7.73 -10.17 -6.08
C LEU A 9 8.76 -10.97 -6.88
N ASP A 10 9.73 -11.62 -6.22
CA ASP A 10 10.67 -12.56 -6.85
C ASP A 10 9.94 -13.73 -7.52
N ALA A 11 8.88 -14.25 -6.90
CA ALA A 11 8.06 -15.31 -7.49
C ALA A 11 7.27 -14.83 -8.72
N PHE A 12 6.79 -13.58 -8.70
CA PHE A 12 6.12 -12.96 -9.84
C PHE A 12 7.10 -12.72 -10.99
N ILE A 13 8.28 -12.16 -10.70
CA ILE A 13 9.35 -11.93 -11.69
C ILE A 13 9.88 -13.24 -12.26
N ALA A 14 10.03 -14.28 -11.43
CA ALA A 14 10.43 -15.60 -11.91
C ALA A 14 9.36 -16.25 -12.80
N ALA A 15 8.10 -15.85 -12.64
CA ALA A 15 6.99 -16.35 -13.41
C ALA A 15 6.75 -15.56 -14.72
N ASP A 16 7.05 -14.26 -14.71
CA ASP A 16 7.04 -13.36 -15.86
C ASP A 16 8.27 -13.62 -16.74
N LYS A 17 8.11 -14.53 -17.71
CA LYS A 17 9.23 -14.99 -18.56
C LYS A 17 9.57 -13.95 -19.62
N ASP A 18 8.59 -13.19 -20.08
CA ASP A 18 8.78 -12.18 -21.10
C ASP A 18 9.22 -10.83 -20.52
N GLY A 19 9.03 -10.62 -19.20
CA GLY A 19 9.42 -9.41 -18.50
C GLY A 19 8.46 -8.26 -18.75
N SER A 20 7.21 -8.55 -19.14
CA SER A 20 6.19 -7.54 -19.43
C SER A 20 5.69 -6.82 -18.17
N GLY A 21 5.95 -7.38 -16.98
CA GLY A 21 5.39 -6.92 -15.72
C GLY A 21 3.94 -7.37 -15.51
N THR A 22 3.44 -8.28 -16.35
CA THR A 22 2.11 -8.87 -16.27
C THR A 22 2.22 -10.38 -16.40
N LEU A 23 1.44 -11.13 -15.60
CA LEU A 23 1.43 -12.58 -15.70
C LEU A 23 0.25 -13.04 -16.55
N THR A 24 0.51 -13.53 -17.75
CA THR A 24 -0.56 -14.15 -18.54
C THR A 24 -0.92 -15.54 -18.01
N ARG A 25 -2.13 -16.03 -18.34
CA ARG A 25 -2.52 -17.42 -18.05
C ARG A 25 -1.51 -18.44 -18.59
N GLU A 26 -0.90 -18.18 -19.75
CA GLU A 26 0.07 -19.09 -20.36
C GLU A 26 1.36 -19.13 -19.53
N GLU A 27 1.84 -17.99 -19.07
CA GLU A 27 3.03 -17.89 -18.21
C GLU A 27 2.79 -18.52 -16.86
N LEU A 28 1.65 -18.21 -16.21
CA LEU A 28 1.27 -18.82 -14.94
C LEU A 28 1.17 -20.34 -15.08
N ALA A 29 0.52 -20.84 -16.13
CA ALA A 29 0.38 -22.27 -16.37
C ALA A 29 1.72 -22.95 -16.68
N THR A 30 2.59 -22.29 -17.43
CA THR A 30 3.94 -22.78 -17.76
C THR A 30 4.78 -22.89 -16.51
N VAL A 31 4.80 -21.85 -15.69
CA VAL A 31 5.59 -21.78 -14.45
C VAL A 31 5.09 -22.80 -13.44
N LEU A 32 3.77 -22.95 -13.28
CA LEU A 32 3.21 -23.95 -12.37
C LEU A 32 3.49 -25.37 -12.84
N LYS A 33 3.48 -25.62 -14.15
CA LYS A 33 3.85 -26.91 -14.73
C LYS A 33 5.35 -27.19 -14.54
N GLU A 34 6.22 -26.20 -14.72
CA GLU A 34 7.66 -26.29 -14.46
C GLU A 34 7.96 -26.54 -12.96
N ASN A 35 7.17 -25.96 -12.06
CA ASN A 35 7.27 -26.15 -10.60
C ASN A 35 6.54 -27.41 -10.09
N GLY A 36 6.06 -28.29 -10.99
CA GLY A 36 5.41 -29.56 -10.63
C GLY A 36 4.03 -29.40 -9.99
N MET A 37 3.38 -28.25 -10.14
CA MET A 37 2.00 -28.02 -9.73
C MET A 37 1.01 -28.37 -10.85
N SER A 38 -0.17 -28.88 -10.48
CA SER A 38 -1.22 -29.23 -11.44
C SER A 38 -1.93 -27.99 -11.98
N ALA A 39 -2.42 -28.08 -13.22
CA ALA A 39 -3.20 -27.01 -13.87
C ALA A 39 -4.43 -26.58 -13.04
N ALA A 40 -5.01 -27.49 -12.25
CA ALA A 40 -6.12 -27.17 -11.35
C ALA A 40 -5.74 -26.18 -10.22
N LYS A 41 -4.47 -26.17 -9.77
CA LYS A 41 -3.97 -25.15 -8.83
C LYS A 41 -3.73 -23.82 -9.54
N ALA A 42 -3.32 -23.85 -10.81
CA ALA A 42 -3.19 -22.65 -11.64
C ALA A 42 -4.53 -21.95 -11.78
N ASP A 43 -5.58 -22.69 -12.15
CA ASP A 43 -6.93 -22.16 -12.29
C ASP A 43 -7.42 -21.49 -10.99
N LYS A 44 -7.19 -22.16 -9.85
CA LYS A 44 -7.58 -21.65 -8.54
C LYS A 44 -6.79 -20.40 -8.11
N LEU A 45 -5.52 -20.28 -8.53
CA LEU A 45 -4.73 -19.08 -8.30
C LEU A 45 -5.14 -17.97 -9.26
N MET A 46 -5.39 -18.30 -10.52
CA MET A 46 -5.91 -17.40 -11.55
C MET A 46 -7.20 -16.76 -11.06
N SER A 47 -8.22 -17.54 -10.70
CA SER A 47 -9.51 -16.98 -10.21
C SER A 47 -9.42 -16.19 -8.90
N LYS A 48 -8.27 -16.21 -8.20
CA LYS A 48 -8.04 -15.42 -6.99
C LYS A 48 -7.23 -14.16 -7.25
N LEU A 49 -6.36 -14.19 -8.24
CA LEU A 49 -5.43 -13.12 -8.58
C LEU A 49 -5.95 -12.26 -9.73
N ASP A 50 -6.65 -12.86 -10.70
CA ASP A 50 -7.34 -12.22 -11.81
C ASP A 50 -8.69 -11.69 -11.32
N LEU A 51 -8.70 -10.43 -10.87
CA LEU A 51 -9.86 -9.78 -10.27
C LEU A 51 -10.79 -9.19 -11.32
N ASN A 52 -10.23 -8.75 -12.45
CA ASN A 52 -11.00 -8.17 -13.55
C ASN A 52 -11.51 -9.23 -14.55
N GLY A 53 -11.01 -10.47 -14.49
CA GLY A 53 -11.38 -11.57 -15.36
C GLY A 53 -10.85 -11.45 -16.78
N ASP A 54 -9.79 -10.66 -17.01
CA ASP A 54 -9.21 -10.45 -18.34
C ASP A 54 -8.21 -11.55 -18.74
N GLY A 55 -7.92 -12.49 -17.83
CA GLY A 55 -6.98 -13.58 -18.06
C GLY A 55 -5.51 -13.17 -17.94
N ILE A 56 -5.24 -12.00 -17.35
CA ILE A 56 -3.91 -11.44 -17.12
C ILE A 56 -3.85 -10.96 -15.66
N ILE A 57 -2.82 -11.39 -14.93
CA ILE A 57 -2.59 -10.91 -13.56
C ILE A 57 -1.63 -9.75 -13.64
N THR A 58 -2.15 -8.54 -13.46
CA THR A 58 -1.30 -7.35 -13.37
C THR A 58 -0.64 -7.24 -12.00
N LEU A 59 0.45 -6.49 -11.92
CA LEU A 59 1.12 -6.15 -10.65
C LEU A 59 0.16 -5.50 -9.63
N GLY A 60 -0.82 -4.73 -10.11
CA GLY A 60 -1.87 -4.14 -9.28
C GLY A 60 -2.76 -5.21 -8.67
N GLU A 61 -3.28 -6.13 -9.49
CA GLU A 61 -4.15 -7.21 -9.03
C GLU A 61 -3.42 -8.21 -8.14
N TYR A 62 -2.16 -8.53 -8.46
CA TYR A 62 -1.31 -9.38 -7.63
C TYR A 62 -1.09 -8.79 -6.23
N LYS A 63 -0.84 -7.48 -6.13
CA LYS A 63 -0.67 -6.77 -4.86
C LYS A 63 -1.96 -6.76 -4.05
N VAL A 64 -3.09 -6.49 -4.69
CA VAL A 64 -4.42 -6.49 -4.06
C VAL A 64 -4.76 -7.90 -3.56
N ALA A 65 -4.58 -8.92 -4.39
CA ALA A 65 -4.95 -10.29 -4.07
C ALA A 65 -4.06 -10.93 -2.99
N LEU A 66 -2.81 -10.49 -2.86
CA LEU A 66 -1.94 -10.89 -1.75
C LEU A 66 -2.08 -10.00 -0.52
N ASN A 67 -2.91 -8.95 -0.58
CA ASN A 67 -3.01 -7.92 0.46
C ASN A 67 -1.62 -7.32 0.81
N ILE A 68 -0.72 -7.32 -0.18
CA ILE A 68 0.61 -6.70 -0.15
C ILE A 68 0.47 -5.35 -0.86
N SER A 69 -0.54 -4.56 -0.52
CA SER A 69 -0.57 -3.15 -0.92
C SER A 69 0.41 -2.37 -0.04
N SER A 70 1.69 -2.58 -0.31
CA SER A 70 2.73 -1.61 0.03
C SER A 70 2.84 -0.65 -1.15
N GLN A 71 1.84 0.22 -1.25
CA GLN A 71 2.05 1.57 -1.74
C GLN A 71 1.96 2.47 -0.50
N PRO A 72 2.80 3.51 -0.39
CA PRO A 72 2.70 4.49 0.69
C PRO A 72 1.26 4.96 0.88
N MET A 73 0.50 5.18 -0.20
CA MET A 73 -0.89 5.65 -0.14
C MET A 73 -1.84 4.80 0.72
N ASP A 74 -1.79 3.47 0.68
CA ASP A 74 -2.69 2.65 1.52
C ASP A 74 -2.25 2.67 2.99
N ALA A 75 -0.94 2.65 3.24
CA ALA A 75 -0.41 2.80 4.58
C ALA A 75 -0.76 4.17 5.18
N TRP A 76 -0.64 5.24 4.39
CA TRP A 76 -0.98 6.60 4.78
C TRP A 76 -2.48 6.80 4.92
N LYS A 77 -3.29 6.15 4.08
CA LYS A 77 -4.75 6.17 4.21
C LYS A 77 -5.22 5.44 5.46
N SER A 78 -4.67 4.25 5.75
CA SER A 78 -4.96 3.57 7.02
C SER A 78 -4.40 4.32 8.23
N LEU A 79 -3.28 5.02 8.08
CA LEU A 79 -2.76 5.92 9.12
C LEU A 79 -3.73 7.06 9.37
N PHE A 80 -4.21 7.70 8.30
CA PHE A 80 -5.18 8.79 8.33
C PHE A 80 -6.51 8.34 8.97
N GLU A 81 -7.05 7.19 8.57
CA GLU A 81 -8.25 6.61 9.20
C GLU A 81 -8.02 6.18 10.66
N SER A 82 -6.80 5.82 11.03
CA SER A 82 -6.46 5.51 12.43
C SER A 82 -6.28 6.78 13.28
N LEU A 83 -6.01 7.91 12.64
CA LEU A 83 -5.82 9.22 13.25
C LEU A 83 -7.16 9.94 13.44
N ASP A 84 -7.97 9.96 12.39
CA ASP A 84 -9.33 10.51 12.35
C ASP A 84 -10.29 9.62 13.16
N LYS A 85 -10.31 9.79 14.49
CA LYS A 85 -11.15 8.97 15.38
C LYS A 85 -12.59 9.46 15.43
N ASP A 86 -12.81 10.73 15.09
CA ASP A 86 -14.14 11.33 15.04
C ASP A 86 -14.86 11.00 13.72
N GLY A 87 -14.11 10.60 12.68
CA GLY A 87 -14.64 10.27 11.35
C GLY A 87 -15.01 11.51 10.55
N GLY A 88 -14.42 12.66 10.89
CA GLY A 88 -14.66 13.94 10.25
C GLY A 88 -14.03 14.07 8.87
N GLY A 89 -13.12 13.17 8.51
CA GLY A 89 -12.33 13.24 7.27
C GLY A 89 -11.20 14.26 7.33
N THR A 90 -10.89 14.76 8.53
CA THR A 90 -9.80 15.68 8.85
C THR A 90 -9.08 15.18 10.09
N VAL A 91 -7.77 15.38 10.18
CA VAL A 91 -6.99 15.00 11.36
C VAL A 91 -6.63 16.26 12.12
N SER A 92 -7.14 16.36 13.34
CA SER A 92 -6.79 17.46 14.25
C SER A 92 -5.38 17.32 14.83
N VAL A 93 -4.78 18.45 15.22
CA VAL A 93 -3.46 18.50 15.87
C VAL A 93 -3.38 17.54 17.07
N ASP A 94 -4.43 17.56 17.90
CA ASP A 94 -4.51 16.75 19.11
C ASP A 94 -4.56 15.25 18.79
N GLU A 95 -5.24 14.87 17.71
CA GLU A 95 -5.32 13.48 17.26
C GLU A 95 -3.97 12.98 16.74
N LEU A 96 -3.29 13.81 15.95
CA LEU A 96 -1.95 13.53 15.44
C LEU A 96 -0.92 13.42 16.57
N LYS A 97 -0.95 14.36 17.54
CA LYS A 97 -0.09 14.33 18.74
C LYS A 97 -0.35 13.10 19.60
N ALA A 98 -1.63 12.75 19.83
CA ALA A 98 -2.01 11.57 20.60
C ALA A 98 -1.49 10.28 19.94
N PHE A 99 -1.60 10.20 18.61
CA PHE A 99 -1.12 9.07 17.85
C PHE A 99 0.41 8.95 17.85
N LEU A 100 1.16 10.04 17.64
CA LEU A 100 2.62 10.01 17.69
C LEU A 100 3.14 9.59 19.06
N ARG A 101 2.47 10.02 20.13
CA ARG A 101 2.76 9.60 21.49
C ARG A 101 2.49 8.10 21.68
N GLN A 102 1.45 7.57 21.06
CA GLN A 102 1.14 6.13 21.07
C GLN A 102 2.12 5.31 20.20
N ALA A 103 2.59 5.87 19.09
CA ALA A 103 3.58 5.28 18.19
C ALA A 103 5.02 5.36 18.73
N GLY A 104 5.25 6.06 19.84
CA GLY A 104 6.58 6.22 20.45
C GLY A 104 7.45 7.28 19.78
N CYS A 105 6.89 8.10 18.88
CA CYS A 105 7.56 9.20 18.19
C CYS A 105 7.27 10.54 18.90
N ALA A 106 7.56 10.61 20.20
CA ALA A 106 7.27 11.81 21.00
C ALA A 106 8.06 13.04 20.55
N ASP A 107 9.21 12.85 19.89
CA ASP A 107 10.10 13.91 19.42
C ASP A 107 9.54 14.71 18.23
N MET A 108 8.53 14.16 17.53
CA MET A 108 7.88 14.83 16.40
C MET A 108 6.72 15.75 16.82
N GLN A 109 6.37 15.81 18.12
CA GLN A 109 5.28 16.65 18.62
C GLN A 109 5.53 18.14 18.38
N ASP A 110 6.77 18.62 18.63
CA ASP A 110 7.16 20.00 18.33
C ASP A 110 7.19 20.28 16.82
N THR A 111 7.43 19.24 16.00
CA THR A 111 7.46 19.37 14.54
C THR A 111 6.04 19.47 13.96
N ILE A 112 5.05 18.84 14.58
CA ILE A 112 3.63 18.96 14.17
C ILE A 112 3.17 20.41 14.21
N ASP A 113 3.46 21.17 15.27
CA ASP A 113 3.00 22.56 15.38
C ASP A 113 3.52 23.42 14.22
N SER A 114 4.80 23.27 13.85
CA SER A 114 5.34 23.95 12.66
C SER A 114 4.76 23.42 11.35
N TRP A 115 4.48 22.12 11.24
CA TRP A 115 3.90 21.56 10.01
C TRP A 115 2.49 22.03 9.72
N ILE A 116 1.70 22.26 10.77
CA ILE A 116 0.38 22.85 10.59
C ILE A 116 0.52 24.27 10.05
N GLU A 117 1.43 25.08 10.58
CA GLU A 117 1.67 26.42 10.01
C GLU A 117 2.10 26.38 8.54
N ASP A 118 2.84 25.36 8.10
CA ASP A 118 3.32 25.22 6.72
C ASP A 118 2.30 24.60 5.75
N TYR A 119 1.42 23.68 6.20
CA TYR A 119 0.55 22.88 5.32
C TYR A 119 -0.96 23.12 5.52
N ASP A 120 -1.39 23.69 6.64
CA ASP A 120 -2.78 24.10 6.91
C ASP A 120 -3.14 25.31 6.04
N THR A 121 -3.48 25.03 4.78
CA THR A 121 -3.65 26.06 3.75
C THR A 121 -4.99 26.78 3.94
N ASN A 122 -5.97 26.10 4.54
CA ASN A 122 -7.28 26.62 4.91
C ASN A 122 -7.30 27.26 6.32
N ASN A 123 -6.22 27.16 7.10
CA ASN A 123 -6.10 27.71 8.46
C ASN A 123 -7.24 27.26 9.39
N ASP A 124 -7.67 26.01 9.24
CA ASP A 124 -8.74 25.46 10.07
C ASP A 124 -8.21 24.71 11.31
N GLY A 125 -6.89 24.63 11.46
CA GLY A 125 -6.20 23.94 12.55
C GLY A 125 -6.26 22.43 12.42
N GLN A 126 -6.63 21.91 11.25
CA GLN A 126 -6.75 20.48 10.96
C GLN A 126 -6.10 20.18 9.62
N LEU A 127 -5.63 18.94 9.44
CA LEU A 127 -5.10 18.49 8.15
C LEU A 127 -6.16 17.65 7.44
N ASN A 128 -6.64 18.13 6.30
CA ASN A 128 -7.46 17.30 5.42
C ASN A 128 -6.59 16.26 4.69
N TYR A 129 -7.24 15.27 4.07
CA TYR A 129 -6.54 14.18 3.39
C TYR A 129 -5.55 14.67 2.31
N GLN A 130 -5.84 15.77 1.61
CA GLN A 130 -4.94 16.30 0.59
C GLN A 130 -3.71 16.98 1.20
N GLU A 131 -3.90 17.75 2.28
CA GLU A 131 -2.82 18.41 3.02
C GLU A 131 -1.92 17.38 3.69
N PHE A 132 -2.52 16.34 4.28
CA PHE A 132 -1.80 15.20 4.85
C PHE A 132 -0.96 14.46 3.81
N LEU A 133 -1.49 14.20 2.61
CA LEU A 133 -0.71 13.59 1.54
C LEU A 133 0.44 14.49 1.06
N GLY A 134 0.21 15.80 0.98
CA GLY A 134 1.24 16.78 0.65
C GLY A 134 2.39 16.75 1.67
N PHE A 135 2.04 16.75 2.95
CA PHE A 135 2.97 16.63 4.07
C PHE A 135 3.83 15.36 3.98
N ILE A 136 3.19 14.21 3.81
CA ILE A 136 3.86 12.91 3.75
C ILE A 136 4.78 12.81 2.53
N ALA A 137 4.37 13.36 1.38
CA ALA A 137 5.19 13.40 0.18
C ALA A 137 6.48 14.22 0.37
N THR A 138 6.50 15.17 1.30
CA THR A 138 7.69 15.96 1.68
C THR A 138 8.52 15.37 2.81
N LEU A 139 8.01 14.40 3.56
CA LEU A 139 8.77 13.67 4.57
C LEU A 139 9.72 12.63 3.97
N GLU A 140 9.49 12.18 2.73
CA GLU A 140 10.41 11.32 2.01
C GLU A 140 11.60 12.14 1.44
N CYS A 141 12.61 12.38 2.28
CA CYS A 141 13.95 12.84 1.89
C CYS A 141 15.00 11.77 2.23
#